data_AF-Q2FWT1-F1
#
_entry.id   AF-Q2FWT1-F1
#
_cell.length_a   1.000
_cell.length_b   1.000
_cell.length_c   1.000
_cell.angle_alpha   90.00
_cell.angle_beta   90.00
_cell.angle_gamma   90.00
#
_symmetry.space_group_name_H-M   'P 1'
#
loop_
_entity.id
_entity.type
_entity.pdbx_description
1 polymer ?
#
loop_
_entity_poly.entity_id
_entity_poly.type
_entity_poly.pdbx_seq_one_letter_code
_entity_poly.pdbx_strand_id
1 'polypeptide(L)'
;MEISKYQEIATRTHNDELNLNEYITCYGLGLTQSTGNVTDLIKQHMFCNVPIDKGIMINELSEALWNIANLTNVLGINLDEIAGHSVNTILMNKPNQTINLDNGIKRGDKVLFQGSKYLVDGSIGNLLLISNDKDDRQVTVQDVKKVDKE
;
A
#
# COMPACT_ATOMS: atom_id res chain seq x y z
N MET A 1 0.86 13.49 -3.53
CA MET A 1 -0.29 12.77 -4.13
C MET A 1 -0.59 11.59 -3.23
N GLU A 2 -1.85 11.39 -2.86
CA GLU A 2 -2.28 10.19 -2.11
C GLU A 2 -2.22 8.97 -3.03
N ILE A 3 -1.87 7.80 -2.51
CA ILE A 3 -1.69 6.60 -3.35
C ILE A 3 -3.02 6.09 -3.92
N SER A 4 -4.13 6.27 -3.20
CA SER A 4 -5.48 6.10 -3.74
C SER A 4 -5.80 7.07 -4.87
N LYS A 5 -5.40 8.34 -4.76
CA LYS A 5 -5.57 9.30 -5.87
C LYS A 5 -4.74 8.92 -7.09
N TYR A 6 -3.54 8.39 -6.89
CA TYR A 6 -2.74 7.83 -7.97
C TYR A 6 -3.42 6.62 -8.62
N GLN A 7 -3.94 5.69 -7.82
CA GLN A 7 -4.67 4.50 -8.30
C GLN A 7 -5.85 4.88 -9.21
N GLU A 8 -6.60 5.93 -8.85
CA GLU A 8 -7.69 6.48 -9.67
C GLU A 8 -7.17 7.08 -10.98
N ILE A 9 -6.04 7.79 -10.98
CA ILE A 9 -5.47 8.39 -12.19
C ILE A 9 -4.93 7.31 -13.15
N ALA A 10 -4.37 6.22 -12.62
CA ALA A 10 -3.77 5.15 -13.41
C ALA A 10 -4.77 4.44 -14.33
N THR A 11 -6.07 4.43 -13.98
CA THR A 11 -7.14 3.86 -14.82
C THR A 11 -7.37 4.62 -16.11
N ARG A 12 -6.90 5.87 -16.23
CA ARG A 12 -7.13 6.69 -17.43
C ARG A 12 -6.50 6.12 -18.70
N THR A 13 -5.51 5.23 -18.56
CA THR A 13 -4.84 4.55 -19.66
C THR A 13 -5.07 3.03 -19.61
N HIS A 14 -6.08 2.60 -18.86
CA HIS A 14 -6.55 1.21 -18.82
C HIS A 14 -7.12 0.81 -20.19
N ASN A 15 -6.95 -0.46 -20.57
CA ASN A 15 -7.49 -0.97 -21.82
C ASN A 15 -8.85 -1.64 -21.57
N ASP A 16 -9.95 -0.93 -21.77
CA ASP A 16 -11.31 -1.40 -21.45
C ASP A 16 -11.79 -2.63 -22.26
N GLU A 17 -11.01 -3.14 -23.22
CA GLU A 17 -11.42 -4.23 -24.13
C GLU A 17 -11.06 -5.64 -23.63
N LEU A 18 -10.24 -5.76 -22.58
CA LEU A 18 -9.75 -7.07 -22.10
C LEU A 18 -10.73 -7.74 -21.13
N ASN A 19 -10.67 -9.06 -21.04
CA ASN A 19 -11.30 -9.80 -19.95
C ASN A 19 -10.40 -9.89 -18.71
N LEU A 20 -10.94 -10.34 -17.56
CA LEU A 20 -10.20 -10.39 -16.29
C LEU A 20 -8.87 -11.17 -16.37
N ASN A 21 -8.83 -12.32 -17.06
CA ASN A 21 -7.59 -13.11 -17.18
C ASN A 21 -6.56 -12.38 -18.04
N GLU A 22 -7.01 -11.70 -19.09
CA GLU A 22 -6.15 -10.88 -19.94
C GLU A 22 -5.61 -9.67 -19.18
N TYR A 23 -6.40 -9.00 -18.34
CA TYR A 23 -5.92 -7.92 -17.48
C TYR A 23 -4.85 -8.38 -16.50
N ILE A 24 -5.13 -9.45 -15.75
CA ILE A 24 -4.19 -10.01 -14.77
C ILE A 24 -2.88 -10.38 -15.47
N THR A 25 -2.99 -10.99 -16.65
CA THR A 25 -1.84 -11.34 -17.49
C THR A 25 -1.09 -10.10 -17.96
N CYS A 26 -1.78 -9.11 -18.52
CA CYS A 26 -1.20 -7.88 -19.04
C CYS A 26 -0.41 -7.13 -17.96
N TYR A 27 -1.04 -6.84 -16.82
CA TYR A 27 -0.40 -6.08 -15.74
C TYR A 27 0.63 -6.89 -14.96
N GLY A 28 0.40 -8.20 -14.77
CA GLY A 28 1.38 -9.09 -14.14
C GLY A 28 2.66 -9.23 -14.97
N LEU A 29 2.54 -9.39 -16.30
CA LEU A 29 3.69 -9.43 -17.20
C LEU A 29 4.35 -8.05 -17.34
N GLY A 30 3.59 -6.96 -17.39
CA GLY A 30 4.13 -5.60 -17.40
C GLY A 30 4.95 -5.26 -16.13
N LEU A 31 4.49 -5.72 -14.96
CA LEU A 31 5.24 -5.63 -13.72
C LEU A 31 6.57 -6.43 -13.79
N THR A 32 6.53 -7.62 -14.38
CA THR A 32 7.74 -8.44 -14.59
C THR A 32 8.73 -7.74 -15.52
N GLN A 33 8.24 -7.18 -16.64
CA GLN A 33 9.06 -6.46 -17.61
C GLN A 33 9.77 -5.26 -17.00
N SER A 34 9.03 -4.37 -16.33
CA SER A 34 9.58 -3.18 -15.67
C SER A 34 10.59 -3.54 -14.58
N THR A 35 10.30 -4.56 -13.76
CA THR A 35 11.26 -5.08 -12.76
C THR A 35 12.53 -5.65 -13.41
N GLY A 36 12.38 -6.33 -14.55
CA GLY A 36 13.50 -6.83 -15.36
C GLY A 36 14.38 -5.70 -15.87
N ASN A 37 13.79 -4.60 -16.35
CA ASN A 37 14.52 -3.42 -16.82
C ASN A 37 15.25 -2.70 -15.68
N VAL A 38 14.64 -2.56 -14.50
CA VAL A 38 15.32 -2.07 -13.28
C VAL A 38 16.53 -2.94 -12.95
N THR A 39 16.35 -4.26 -13.02
CA THR A 39 17.43 -5.22 -12.77
C THR A 39 18.55 -5.10 -13.81
N ASP A 40 18.23 -4.87 -15.08
CA ASP A 40 19.22 -4.65 -16.13
C ASP A 40 20.04 -3.38 -15.86
N LEU A 41 19.40 -2.27 -15.48
CA LEU A 41 20.11 -1.04 -15.10
C LEU A 41 21.11 -1.28 -13.95
N ILE A 42 20.69 -2.04 -12.94
CA ILE A 42 21.56 -2.42 -11.81
C ILE A 42 22.71 -3.31 -12.30
N LYS A 43 22.44 -4.30 -13.14
CA LYS A 43 23.45 -5.20 -13.73
C LYS A 43 24.50 -4.42 -14.54
N GLN A 44 24.06 -3.51 -15.41
CA GLN A 44 24.95 -2.68 -16.23
C GLN A 44 25.83 -1.77 -15.37
N HIS A 45 25.27 -1.23 -14.27
CA HIS A 45 26.03 -0.46 -13.32
C HIS A 45 27.08 -1.27 -12.58
N MET A 46 26.69 -2.42 -12.03
CA MET A 46 27.56 -3.23 -11.19
C MET A 46 28.64 -3.98 -11.96
N PHE A 47 28.38 -4.37 -13.21
CA PHE A 47 29.25 -5.29 -13.95
C PHE A 47 29.79 -4.75 -15.27
N CYS A 48 29.29 -3.62 -15.77
CA CYS A 48 29.71 -3.04 -17.04
C CYS A 48 30.21 -1.59 -16.93
N ASN A 49 30.37 -1.06 -15.70
CA ASN A 49 30.79 0.32 -15.43
C ASN A 49 29.93 1.39 -16.13
N VAL A 50 28.65 1.09 -16.39
CA VAL A 50 27.70 2.05 -16.96
C VAL A 50 27.03 2.83 -15.81
N PRO A 51 27.12 4.17 -15.75
CA PRO A 51 26.42 4.92 -14.72
C PRO A 51 24.90 4.70 -14.78
N ILE A 52 24.23 4.63 -13.62
CA ILE A 52 22.76 4.57 -13.58
C ILE A 52 22.19 5.89 -14.10
N ASP A 53 21.44 5.83 -15.20
CA ASP A 53 20.58 6.93 -15.64
C ASP A 53 19.34 6.99 -14.74
N LYS A 54 19.26 8.04 -13.91
CA LYS A 54 18.13 8.22 -13.00
C LYS A 54 16.80 8.45 -13.74
N GLY A 55 16.82 9.03 -14.93
CA GLY A 55 15.62 9.23 -15.74
C GLY A 55 15.04 7.89 -16.19
N ILE A 56 15.88 6.99 -16.70
CA ILE A 56 15.46 5.64 -17.09
C ILE A 56 14.99 4.86 -15.84
N MET A 57 15.73 4.93 -14.73
CA MET A 57 15.31 4.28 -13.48
C MET A 57 13.93 4.75 -13.00
N ILE A 58 13.67 6.07 -13.03
CA ILE A 58 12.36 6.63 -12.68
C ILE A 58 11.28 6.11 -13.63
N ASN A 59 11.56 6.02 -14.94
CA ASN A 59 10.61 5.50 -15.92
C ASN A 59 10.20 4.05 -15.60
N GLU A 60 11.18 3.16 -15.41
CA GLU A 60 10.89 1.75 -15.15
C GLU A 60 10.20 1.52 -13.79
N LEU A 61 10.59 2.27 -12.75
CA LEU A 61 9.89 2.22 -11.46
C LEU A 61 8.47 2.78 -11.55
N SER A 62 8.24 3.79 -12.40
CA SER A 62 6.90 4.35 -12.63
C SER A 62 6.01 3.37 -13.39
N GLU A 63 6.55 2.68 -14.40
CA GLU A 63 5.86 1.60 -15.11
C GLU A 63 5.51 0.44 -14.17
N ALA A 64 6.42 0.05 -13.27
CA ALA A 64 6.11 -0.95 -12.25
C ALA A 64 4.95 -0.51 -11.35
N LEU A 65 4.97 0.75 -10.89
CA LEU A 65 3.90 1.31 -10.06
C LEU A 65 2.57 1.41 -10.82
N TRP A 66 2.59 1.73 -12.13
CA TRP A 66 1.40 1.78 -12.99
C TRP A 66 0.78 0.38 -13.18
N ASN A 67 1.62 -0.65 -13.38
CA ASN A 67 1.16 -2.04 -13.46
C ASN A 67 0.57 -2.52 -12.13
N ILE A 68 1.18 -2.17 -10.99
CA ILE A 68 0.62 -2.48 -9.66
C ILE A 68 -0.75 -1.82 -9.51
N ALA A 69 -0.89 -0.53 -9.80
CA ALA A 69 -2.16 0.19 -9.66
C ALA A 69 -3.28 -0.40 -10.54
N ASN A 70 -2.98 -0.72 -11.79
CA ASN A 70 -3.98 -1.31 -12.68
C ASN A 70 -4.32 -2.76 -12.30
N LEU A 71 -3.34 -3.55 -11.88
CA LEU A 71 -3.58 -4.90 -11.37
C LEU A 71 -4.49 -4.86 -10.13
N THR A 72 -4.26 -3.93 -9.21
CA THR A 72 -5.09 -3.82 -8.00
C THR A 72 -6.49 -3.29 -8.32
N ASN A 73 -6.62 -2.39 -9.30
CA ASN A 73 -7.93 -1.95 -9.80
C ASN A 73 -8.76 -3.12 -10.35
N VAL A 74 -8.20 -3.97 -11.20
CA VAL A 74 -8.96 -5.11 -11.77
C VAL A 74 -9.28 -6.19 -10.76
N LEU A 75 -8.50 -6.29 -9.69
CA LEU A 75 -8.75 -7.22 -8.57
C LEU A 75 -9.64 -6.62 -7.48
N GLY A 76 -10.06 -5.35 -7.59
CA GLY A 76 -10.86 -4.67 -6.58
C GLY A 76 -10.10 -4.43 -5.26
N ILE A 77 -8.78 -4.30 -5.31
CA ILE A 77 -7.91 -4.08 -4.16
C ILE A 77 -7.50 -2.61 -4.09
N ASN A 78 -7.61 -1.98 -2.92
CA ASN A 78 -7.17 -0.60 -2.72
C ASN A 78 -5.65 -0.55 -2.44
N LEU A 79 -4.90 0.34 -3.11
CA LEU A 79 -3.48 0.54 -2.83
C LEU A 79 -3.21 1.03 -1.40
N ASP A 80 -4.12 1.77 -0.78
CA ASP A 80 -4.01 2.16 0.63
C ASP A 80 -4.01 0.92 1.55
N GLU A 81 -4.77 -0.12 1.20
CA GLU A 81 -4.76 -1.38 1.95
C GLU A 81 -3.40 -2.08 1.81
N ILE A 82 -2.85 -2.16 0.59
CA ILE A 82 -1.52 -2.76 0.35
C ILE A 82 -0.43 -1.99 1.09
N ALA A 83 -0.44 -0.65 1.03
CA ALA A 83 0.51 0.18 1.74
C ALA A 83 0.40 -0.03 3.27
N GLY A 84 -0.83 -0.06 3.81
CA GLY A 84 -1.09 -0.39 5.20
C GLY A 84 -0.57 -1.77 5.60
N HIS A 85 -0.72 -2.78 4.74
CA HIS A 85 -0.15 -4.12 4.95
C HIS A 85 1.36 -4.11 5.09
N SER A 86 2.02 -3.40 4.16
CA SER A 86 3.47 -3.32 4.09
C SER A 86 4.01 -2.65 5.35
N VAL A 87 3.40 -1.52 5.75
CA VAL A 87 3.75 -0.81 6.98
C VAL A 87 3.58 -1.71 8.21
N ASN A 88 2.46 -2.42 8.33
CA ASN A 88 2.24 -3.34 9.45
C ASN A 88 3.30 -4.46 9.49
N THR A 89 3.63 -5.04 8.34
CA THR A 89 4.68 -6.08 8.25
C THR A 89 6.04 -5.56 8.71
N ILE A 90 6.41 -4.35 8.28
CA ILE A 90 7.67 -3.69 8.66
C ILE A 90 7.72 -3.41 10.16
N LEU A 91 6.65 -2.82 10.72
CA LEU A 91 6.60 -2.45 12.13
C LEU A 91 6.56 -3.65 13.07
N MET A 92 5.92 -4.75 12.67
CA MET A 92 5.78 -5.93 13.53
C MET A 92 6.91 -6.95 13.40
N ASN A 93 7.77 -6.83 12.38
CA ASN A 93 8.72 -7.89 12.03
C ASN A 93 8.04 -9.26 11.82
N LYS A 94 6.76 -9.26 11.42
CA LYS A 94 5.92 -10.46 11.24
C LYS A 94 5.28 -10.45 9.85
N PRO A 95 5.74 -11.27 8.90
CA PRO A 95 5.03 -11.46 7.64
C PRO A 95 3.67 -12.13 7.92
N ASN A 96 2.61 -11.70 7.20
CA ASN A 96 1.27 -12.32 7.13
C ASN A 96 0.14 -11.80 8.05
N GLN A 97 0.11 -10.52 8.45
CA GLN A 97 -1.10 -9.98 9.09
C GLN A 97 -2.09 -9.40 8.07
N THR A 98 -3.17 -10.13 7.79
CA THR A 98 -4.25 -9.76 6.86
C THR A 98 -4.91 -8.43 7.24
N ILE A 99 -5.03 -7.51 6.27
CA ILE A 99 -5.42 -6.08 6.42
C ILE A 99 -6.94 -5.90 6.53
N ASN A 100 -7.72 -6.93 6.23
CA ASN A 100 -9.17 -6.85 6.12
C ASN A 100 -9.85 -7.52 7.31
N LEU A 101 -9.63 -6.95 8.49
CA LEU A 101 -10.59 -7.10 9.57
C LEU A 101 -11.41 -5.81 9.59
N ASP A 102 -12.65 -5.85 9.09
CA ASP A 102 -13.66 -4.90 9.55
C ASP A 102 -13.81 -5.14 11.05
N ASN A 103 -13.06 -4.35 11.80
CA ASN A 103 -12.98 -4.34 13.24
C ASN A 103 -14.09 -3.46 13.84
N GLY A 104 -14.92 -2.83 13.00
CA GLY A 104 -15.92 -1.85 13.40
C GLY A 104 -15.34 -0.54 13.96
N ILE A 105 -14.03 -0.31 13.94
CA ILE A 105 -13.36 0.89 14.45
C ILE A 105 -13.17 1.88 13.31
N LYS A 106 -13.74 3.08 13.47
CA LYS A 106 -13.73 4.17 12.51
C LYS A 106 -13.06 5.40 13.11
N ARG A 107 -12.64 6.32 12.24
CA ARG A 107 -12.23 7.67 12.66
C ARG A 107 -13.29 8.30 13.57
N GLY A 108 -12.87 8.83 14.71
CA GLY A 108 -13.72 9.40 15.75
C GLY A 108 -14.22 8.42 16.80
N ASP A 109 -13.97 7.12 16.66
CA ASP A 109 -14.22 6.17 17.74
C ASP A 109 -13.22 6.37 18.89
N LYS A 110 -13.65 6.00 20.10
CA LYS A 110 -12.77 5.91 21.26
C LYS A 110 -12.27 4.48 21.40
N VAL A 111 -10.98 4.35 21.65
CA VAL A 111 -10.34 3.05 21.83
C VAL A 111 -9.49 3.03 23.10
N LEU A 112 -9.37 1.86 23.73
CA LEU A 112 -8.45 1.62 24.84
C LEU A 112 -7.17 1.01 24.32
N PHE A 113 -6.05 1.67 24.58
CA PHE A 113 -4.70 1.18 24.31
C PHE A 113 -3.88 1.23 25.61
N GLN A 114 -3.35 0.09 26.05
CA GLN A 114 -2.56 -0.04 27.29
C GLN A 114 -3.21 0.64 28.52
N GLY A 115 -4.53 0.53 28.65
CA GLY A 115 -5.30 1.10 29.77
C GLY A 115 -5.66 2.58 29.65
N SER A 116 -5.15 3.29 28.63
CA SER A 116 -5.49 4.69 28.37
C SER A 116 -6.52 4.79 27.23
N LYS A 117 -7.46 5.73 27.33
CA LYS A 117 -8.44 6.03 26.28
C LYS A 117 -7.80 6.96 25.25
N TYR A 118 -7.97 6.65 23.97
CA TYR A 118 -7.54 7.48 22.84
C TYR A 118 -8.71 7.67 21.87
N LEU A 119 -8.65 8.74 21.07
CA LEU A 119 -9.50 8.98 19.91
C LEU A 119 -8.80 8.41 18.67
N VAL A 120 -9.55 7.81 17.75
CA VAL A 120 -9.02 7.37 16.45
C VAL A 120 -9.01 8.55 15.48
N ASP A 121 -7.83 9.05 15.13
CA ASP A 121 -7.65 10.16 14.19
C ASP A 121 -7.72 9.72 12.73
N GLY A 122 -7.37 8.46 12.47
CA GLY A 122 -7.40 7.86 11.14
C GLY A 122 -7.02 6.39 11.17
N SER A 123 -7.22 5.72 10.05
CA SER A 123 -6.79 4.34 9.84
C SER A 123 -6.17 4.16 8.46
N ILE A 124 -5.19 3.26 8.37
CA ILE A 124 -4.59 2.82 7.10
C ILE A 124 -4.54 1.29 7.16
N GLY A 125 -5.58 0.66 6.60
CA GLY A 125 -5.81 -0.77 6.80
C GLY A 125 -6.01 -1.11 8.28
N ASN A 126 -5.21 -2.04 8.81
CA ASN A 126 -5.21 -2.42 10.23
C ASN A 126 -4.42 -1.47 11.15
N LEU A 127 -3.85 -0.40 10.62
CA LEU A 127 -3.16 0.59 11.41
C LEU A 127 -4.14 1.66 11.86
N LEU A 128 -4.11 2.03 13.14
CA LEU A 128 -4.83 3.15 13.71
C LEU A 128 -3.83 4.22 14.13
N LEU A 129 -4.10 5.45 13.72
CA LEU A 129 -3.54 6.64 14.35
C LEU A 129 -4.48 7.05 15.46
N ILE A 130 -3.97 7.08 16.70
CA ILE A 130 -4.77 7.38 17.88
C ILE A 130 -4.11 8.48 18.71
N SER A 131 -4.90 9.38 19.29
CA SER A 131 -4.41 10.49 20.11
C SER A 131 -5.18 10.64 21.42
N ASN A 132 -4.54 11.22 22.42
CA ASN A 132 -5.17 11.71 23.64
C ASN A 132 -4.54 13.05 24.06
N ASP A 133 -4.78 13.50 25.29
CA ASP A 133 -4.22 14.74 25.85
C ASP A 133 -2.70 14.70 26.12
N LYS A 134 -2.09 13.51 26.11
CA LYS A 134 -0.69 13.26 26.49
C LYS A 134 0.20 12.92 25.31
N ASP A 135 -0.29 12.11 24.37
CA ASP A 135 0.48 11.61 23.25
C ASP A 135 -0.36 11.15 22.05
N ASP A 136 0.33 11.05 20.91
CA ASP A 136 -0.14 10.43 19.69
C ASP A 136 0.57 9.08 19.53
N ARG A 137 -0.16 8.06 19.09
CA ARG A 137 0.34 6.70 18.89
C ARG A 137 -0.11 6.13 17.57
N GLN A 138 0.78 5.34 16.98
CA GLN A 138 0.48 4.47 15.87
C GLN A 138 0.39 3.05 16.41
N VAL A 139 -0.78 2.44 16.31
CA VAL A 139 -1.07 1.11 16.85
C VAL A 139 -1.81 0.29 15.82
N THR A 140 -1.99 -1.01 16.07
CA THR A 140 -2.89 -1.81 15.24
C THR A 140 -4.23 -2.02 15.89
N VAL A 141 -5.18 -2.41 15.05
CA VAL A 141 -6.54 -2.72 15.46
C VAL A 141 -6.63 -3.86 16.48
N GLN A 142 -5.60 -4.72 16.52
CA GLN A 142 -5.47 -5.81 17.49
C GLN A 142 -4.95 -5.32 18.85
N ASP A 143 -4.25 -4.19 18.88
CA ASP A 143 -3.67 -3.62 20.09
C ASP A 143 -4.69 -2.84 20.92
N VAL A 144 -5.87 -2.57 20.35
CA VAL A 144 -6.88 -1.72 20.95
C VAL A 144 -8.21 -2.43 21.15
N LYS A 145 -9.03 -1.90 22.08
CA LYS A 145 -10.43 -2.29 22.24
C LYS A 145 -11.32 -1.09 22.00
N LYS A 146 -12.29 -1.19 21.10
CA LYS A 146 -13.32 -0.15 20.91
C LYS A 146 -14.10 0.04 22.20
N VAL A 147 -14.32 1.29 22.58
CA VAL A 147 -15.13 1.68 23.73
C VAL A 147 -16.45 2.22 23.19
N ASP A 148 -17.57 1.67 23.67
CA ASP A 148 -18.89 2.18 23.33
C ASP A 148 -19.04 3.64 23.81
N LYS A 149 -19.85 4.42 23.09
CA LYS A 149 -20.21 5.77 23.53
C LYS A 149 -21.04 5.64 24.82
N GLU A 150 -20.54 6.21 25.91
CA GLU A 150 -21.35 6.48 27.13
C GLU A 150 -22.58 7.32 26.79
#